data_AF-A0A0B1RUP7-F1
#
_entry.id   AF-A0A0B1RUP7-F1
#
_cell.length_a   1.000
_cell.length_b   1.000
_cell.length_c   1.000
_cell.angle_alpha   90.00
_cell.angle_beta   90.00
_cell.angle_gamma   90.00
#
_symmetry.space_group_name_H-M   'P 1'
#
loop_
_entity.id
_entity.type
_entity.pdbx_description
1 polymer ?
#
loop_
_entity_poly.entity_id
_entity_poly.type
_entity_poly.pdbx_seq_one_letter_code
_entity_poly.pdbx_strand_id
1 'polypeptide(L)'
;MLVALVAPKRASELAALSLQSVQIGENVWVFSLNYMNKNRGLGKAHTAVIRAYPEDRMLCPLTTIRDYVRRTLLYRHKSPTLFLSFHRPYASVSSTTIARWLREVLVSAGIEDRFKAHSTRAASTTASRKQGLSSKAIMEAANWAPNGSTFEKFYYKGSQENFQNSVLSSTRNHATSSKRKEEGSESKHSKDSRKKKLRHGKK
;
A
#
# COMPACT_ATOMS: atom_id res chain seq x y z
N MET A 1 -12.38 1.13 2.24
CA MET A 1 -11.15 1.25 3.07
C MET A 1 -9.89 0.84 2.31
N LEU A 2 -9.79 -0.40 1.81
CA LEU A 2 -8.58 -0.92 1.15
C LEU A 2 -8.00 0.01 0.06
N VAL A 3 -8.85 0.53 -0.84
CA VAL A 3 -8.43 1.49 -1.89
C VAL A 3 -7.72 2.72 -1.30
N ALA A 4 -8.22 3.28 -0.19
CA ALA A 4 -7.64 4.46 0.45
C ALA A 4 -6.32 4.16 1.17
N LEU A 5 -6.10 2.91 1.60
CA LEU A 5 -4.86 2.47 2.21
C LEU A 5 -3.77 2.24 1.16
N VAL A 6 -4.09 1.64 0.03
CA VAL A 6 -3.10 1.28 -1.00
C VAL A 6 -2.86 2.39 -2.02
N ALA A 7 -3.81 3.30 -2.21
CA ALA A 7 -3.66 4.51 -3.00
C ALA A 7 -3.84 5.72 -2.07
N PRO A 8 -2.76 6.38 -1.62
CA PRO A 8 -2.79 7.47 -0.63
C PRO A 8 -3.35 8.77 -1.23
N LYS A 9 -4.63 8.75 -1.60
CA LYS A 9 -5.36 9.81 -2.29
C LYS A 9 -6.30 10.55 -1.34
N ARG A 10 -6.61 11.81 -1.64
CA ARG A 10 -7.64 12.57 -0.91
C ARG A 10 -9.01 11.98 -1.16
N ALA A 11 -9.97 12.25 -0.28
CA ALA A 11 -11.36 11.82 -0.47
C ALA A 11 -11.97 12.33 -1.79
N SER A 12 -11.59 13.53 -2.25
CA SER A 12 -11.99 14.05 -3.57
C SER A 12 -11.40 13.26 -4.74
N GLU A 13 -10.12 12.87 -4.65
CA GLU A 13 -9.47 12.03 -5.66
C GLU A 13 -10.09 10.63 -5.69
N LEU A 14 -10.44 10.07 -4.53
CA LEU A 14 -11.12 8.77 -4.43
C LEU A 14 -12.54 8.82 -5.01
N ALA A 15 -13.30 9.89 -4.75
CA ALA A 15 -14.63 10.09 -5.32
C ALA A 15 -14.59 10.25 -6.85
N ALA A 16 -13.49 10.79 -7.38
CA ALA A 16 -13.29 11.03 -8.81
C ALA A 16 -12.74 9.82 -9.60
N LEU A 17 -12.44 8.69 -8.95
CA LEU A 17 -12.02 7.48 -9.66
C LEU A 17 -13.12 7.07 -10.64
N SER A 18 -12.80 7.00 -11.93
CA SER A 18 -13.77 6.74 -13.00
C SER A 18 -13.51 5.40 -13.67
N LEU A 19 -14.58 4.64 -13.92
CA LEU A 19 -14.56 3.41 -14.71
C LEU A 19 -14.48 3.68 -16.22
N GLN A 20 -14.70 4.91 -16.67
CA GLN A 20 -14.57 5.27 -18.09
C GLN A 20 -13.12 5.54 -18.51
N SER A 21 -12.28 6.02 -17.58
CA SER A 21 -10.89 6.40 -17.86
C SER A 21 -9.87 5.48 -17.18
N VAL A 22 -10.31 4.34 -16.64
CA VAL A 22 -9.43 3.36 -16.01
C VAL A 22 -8.76 2.49 -17.06
N GLN A 23 -7.44 2.33 -16.95
CA GLN A 23 -6.69 1.34 -17.69
C GLN A 23 -6.73 0.02 -16.90
N ILE A 24 -7.37 -0.99 -17.47
CA ILE A 24 -7.60 -2.30 -16.86
C ILE A 24 -6.52 -3.26 -17.35
N GLY A 25 -5.61 -3.66 -16.44
CA GLY A 25 -4.70 -4.78 -16.63
C GLY A 25 -5.10 -5.99 -15.78
N GLU A 26 -4.41 -7.11 -16.01
CA GLU A 26 -4.63 -8.36 -15.28
C GLU A 26 -4.32 -8.25 -13.78
N ASN A 27 -3.23 -7.57 -13.43
CA ASN A 27 -2.76 -7.44 -12.04
C ASN A 27 -2.73 -6.00 -11.54
N VAL A 28 -3.25 -5.05 -12.33
CA VAL A 28 -3.24 -3.63 -11.98
C VAL A 28 -4.34 -2.87 -12.68
N TRP A 29 -5.01 -1.98 -11.95
CA TRP A 29 -5.88 -0.94 -12.51
C TRP A 29 -5.24 0.43 -12.28
N VAL A 30 -5.20 1.24 -13.33
CA VAL A 30 -4.65 2.61 -13.26
C VAL A 30 -5.74 3.61 -13.61
N PHE A 31 -6.16 4.39 -12.62
CA PHE A 31 -7.14 5.44 -12.80
C PHE A 31 -6.46 6.77 -13.10
N SER A 32 -6.77 7.37 -14.25
CA SER A 32 -6.36 8.73 -14.56
C SER A 32 -7.28 9.73 -13.85
N LEU A 33 -6.70 10.59 -13.01
CA LEU A 33 -7.44 11.62 -12.29
C LEU A 33 -7.39 12.92 -13.10
N ASN A 34 -8.47 13.18 -13.85
CA ASN A 34 -8.65 14.42 -14.62
C ASN A 34 -9.05 15.60 -13.72
N TYR A 35 -8.34 15.78 -12.61
CA TYR A 35 -8.61 16.82 -11.62
C TYR A 35 -7.65 18.00 -11.83
N MET A 36 -8.17 19.13 -12.32
CA MET A 36 -7.49 20.42 -12.25
C MET A 36 -7.74 21.02 -10.86
N ASN A 37 -6.78 20.90 -9.96
CA ASN A 37 -6.80 21.66 -8.71
C ASN A 37 -6.14 23.04 -8.94
N LYS A 38 -6.49 24.05 -8.15
CA LYS A 38 -5.92 25.42 -8.26
C LYS A 38 -4.38 25.47 -8.13
N ASN A 39 -3.76 24.41 -7.63
CA ASN A 39 -2.32 24.28 -7.42
C ASN A 39 -1.66 23.30 -8.42
N ARG A 40 -2.37 22.89 -9.48
CA ARG A 40 -1.86 21.95 -10.48
C ARG A 40 -1.09 22.75 -11.53
N GLY A 41 0.23 22.72 -11.44
CA GLY A 41 1.09 23.16 -12.55
C GLY A 41 1.02 22.21 -13.75
N LEU A 42 1.80 22.49 -14.81
CA LEU A 42 1.94 21.70 -16.05
C LEU A 42 2.60 20.31 -15.86
N GLY A 43 2.41 19.66 -14.71
CA GLY A 43 3.05 18.40 -14.34
C GLY A 43 2.32 17.14 -14.81
N LYS A 44 2.95 15.98 -14.53
CA LYS A 44 2.42 14.63 -14.83
C LYS A 44 0.97 14.49 -14.36
N ALA A 45 0.16 13.78 -15.15
CA ALA A 45 -1.22 13.47 -14.78
C ALA A 45 -1.23 12.71 -13.45
N HIS A 46 -2.12 13.12 -12.55
CA HIS A 46 -2.33 12.43 -11.30
C HIS A 46 -2.99 11.08 -11.60
N THR A 47 -2.51 10.02 -10.98
CA THR A 47 -3.05 8.68 -11.17
C THR A 47 -3.30 8.01 -9.84
N ALA A 48 -4.26 7.09 -9.77
CA ALA A 48 -4.38 6.14 -8.67
C ALA A 48 -4.15 4.74 -9.21
N VAL A 49 -3.11 4.08 -8.68
CA VAL A 49 -2.70 2.75 -9.10
C VAL A 49 -3.15 1.74 -8.04
N ILE A 50 -3.95 0.76 -8.45
CA ILE A 50 -4.42 -0.32 -7.58
C ILE A 50 -3.86 -1.63 -8.11
N ARG A 51 -2.99 -2.28 -7.35
CA ARG A 51 -2.34 -3.55 -7.72
C ARG A 51 -3.00 -4.73 -7.04
N ALA A 52 -2.92 -5.91 -7.67
CA ALA A 52 -3.24 -7.16 -7.00
C ALA A 52 -2.31 -7.39 -5.80
N TYR A 53 -2.84 -8.08 -4.80
CA TYR A 53 -2.08 -8.65 -3.68
C TYR A 53 -2.41 -10.14 -3.62
N PRO A 54 -1.70 -10.98 -4.40
CA PRO A 54 -2.01 -12.41 -4.52
C PRO A 54 -1.76 -13.20 -3.23
N GLU A 55 -0.95 -12.67 -2.32
CA GLU A 55 -0.55 -13.32 -1.06
C GLU A 55 -1.73 -13.50 -0.11
N ASP A 56 -2.70 -12.58 -0.13
CA ASP A 56 -3.94 -12.70 0.62
C ASP A 56 -5.11 -12.09 -0.16
N ARG A 57 -5.98 -12.98 -0.65
CA ARG A 57 -7.18 -12.61 -1.40
C ARG A 57 -8.14 -11.72 -0.59
N MET A 58 -8.22 -11.89 0.73
CA MET A 58 -9.08 -11.10 1.60
C MET A 58 -8.57 -9.66 1.78
N LEU A 59 -7.27 -9.45 1.63
CA LEU A 59 -6.65 -8.13 1.68
C LEU A 59 -6.40 -7.52 0.29
N CYS A 60 -6.71 -8.24 -0.78
CA CYS A 60 -6.43 -7.79 -2.14
C CYS A 60 -7.36 -6.65 -2.57
N PRO A 61 -6.82 -5.43 -2.79
CA PRO A 61 -7.63 -4.29 -3.19
C PRO A 61 -8.16 -4.45 -4.61
N LEU A 62 -7.41 -5.09 -5.52
CA LEU A 62 -7.84 -5.31 -6.89
C LEU A 62 -9.01 -6.30 -6.99
N THR A 63 -8.93 -7.42 -6.26
CA THR A 63 -10.05 -8.38 -6.17
C THR A 63 -11.28 -7.70 -5.57
N THR A 64 -11.09 -6.91 -4.50
CA THR A 64 -12.18 -6.17 -3.86
C THR A 64 -12.87 -5.22 -4.82
N ILE A 65 -12.14 -4.41 -5.60
CA ILE A 65 -12.79 -3.47 -6.54
C ILE A 65 -13.46 -4.19 -7.71
N ARG A 66 -12.91 -5.31 -8.20
CA ARG A 66 -13.54 -6.13 -9.24
C ARG A 66 -14.88 -6.69 -8.75
N ASP A 67 -14.88 -7.29 -7.57
CA ASP A 67 -16.09 -7.84 -6.95
C ASP A 67 -17.13 -6.74 -6.68
N TYR A 68 -16.67 -5.57 -6.22
CA TYR A 68 -17.54 -4.42 -6.02
C TYR A 68 -18.18 -3.96 -7.34
N VAL A 69 -17.40 -3.79 -8.41
CA VAL A 69 -17.92 -3.40 -9.73
C VAL A 69 -18.92 -4.43 -10.25
N ARG A 70 -18.60 -5.73 -10.15
CA ARG A 70 -19.50 -6.81 -10.56
C ARG A 70 -20.84 -6.76 -9.82
N ARG A 71 -20.82 -6.63 -8.49
CA ARG A 71 -22.02 -6.58 -7.65
C ARG A 71 -22.87 -5.33 -7.88
N THR A 72 -22.27 -4.25 -8.36
CA THR A 72 -22.95 -2.97 -8.57
C THR A 72 -23.33 -2.72 -10.03
N LEU A 73 -23.03 -3.64 -10.94
CA LEU A 73 -23.18 -3.47 -12.38
C LEU A 73 -24.58 -2.98 -12.79
N LEU A 74 -25.63 -3.58 -12.23
CA LEU A 74 -27.02 -3.23 -12.54
C LEU A 74 -27.44 -1.83 -12.08
N TYR A 75 -26.72 -1.25 -11.13
CA TYR A 75 -27.02 0.07 -10.56
C TYR A 75 -26.17 1.19 -11.15
N ARG A 76 -25.20 0.85 -12.04
CA ARG A 76 -24.19 1.81 -12.51
C ARG A 76 -24.67 2.80 -13.55
N HIS A 77 -25.83 2.59 -14.19
CA HIS A 77 -26.48 3.47 -15.18
C HIS A 77 -25.56 4.57 -15.78
N LYS A 78 -25.85 5.85 -15.52
CA LYS A 78 -25.07 7.01 -15.99
C LYS A 78 -23.94 7.42 -15.04
N SER A 79 -23.62 6.63 -14.01
CA SER A 79 -22.58 6.97 -13.02
C SER A 79 -21.20 6.47 -13.48
N PRO A 80 -20.30 7.37 -13.93
CA PRO A 80 -18.99 6.94 -14.42
C PRO A 80 -18.03 6.58 -13.29
N THR A 81 -18.32 6.98 -12.05
CA THR A 81 -17.38 6.83 -10.93
C THR A 81 -17.37 5.40 -10.37
N LEU A 82 -16.26 5.05 -9.73
CA LEU A 82 -16.07 3.76 -9.07
C LEU A 82 -17.10 3.59 -7.96
N PHE A 83 -17.22 4.55 -7.04
CA PHE A 83 -18.07 4.46 -5.86
C PHE A 83 -19.47 5.04 -6.08
N LEU A 84 -20.49 4.25 -5.76
CA LEU A 84 -21.91 4.61 -5.84
C LEU A 84 -22.53 4.80 -4.47
N SER A 85 -23.54 5.67 -4.39
CA SER A 85 -24.40 5.80 -3.22
C SER A 85 -25.18 4.51 -2.98
N PHE A 86 -25.46 4.20 -1.72
CA PHE A 86 -26.36 3.10 -1.36
C PHE A 86 -27.85 3.46 -1.52
N HIS A 87 -28.15 4.75 -1.66
CA HIS A 87 -29.52 5.25 -1.80
C HIS A 87 -29.85 5.41 -3.28
N ARG A 88 -31.08 5.05 -3.67
CA ARG A 88 -31.61 5.35 -5.00
C ARG A 88 -31.50 6.87 -5.28
N PRO A 89 -31.07 7.29 -6.48
CA PRO A 89 -30.89 6.50 -7.70
C PRO A 89 -29.49 5.86 -7.88
N TYR A 90 -28.75 5.58 -6.79
CA TYR A 90 -27.40 4.99 -6.81
C TYR A 90 -26.37 5.85 -7.57
N ALA A 91 -26.49 7.17 -7.41
CA ALA A 91 -25.62 8.14 -8.06
C ALA A 91 -24.16 8.04 -7.57
N SER A 92 -23.26 8.69 -8.31
CA SER A 92 -21.86 8.88 -7.90
C SER A 92 -21.77 9.58 -6.54
N VAL A 93 -20.91 9.09 -5.64
CA VAL A 93 -20.76 9.68 -4.30
C VAL A 93 -19.86 10.92 -4.31
N SER A 94 -20.14 11.84 -3.40
CA SER A 94 -19.30 13.02 -3.16
C SER A 94 -18.04 12.71 -2.34
N SER A 95 -17.07 13.62 -2.38
CA SER A 95 -15.89 13.59 -1.50
C SER A 95 -16.25 13.54 -0.02
N THR A 96 -17.29 14.26 0.39
CA THR A 96 -17.83 14.27 1.76
C THR A 96 -18.33 12.89 2.17
N THR A 97 -19.01 12.19 1.27
CA THR A 97 -19.50 10.83 1.52
C THR A 97 -18.35 9.85 1.72
N ILE A 98 -17.34 9.90 0.84
CA ILE A 98 -16.12 9.09 1.00
C ILE A 98 -15.42 9.40 2.33
N ALA A 99 -15.28 10.67 2.68
CA ALA A 99 -14.64 11.07 3.93
C ALA A 99 -15.40 10.53 5.16
N ARG A 100 -16.73 10.59 5.12
CA ARG A 100 -17.60 10.02 6.16
C ARG A 100 -17.41 8.51 6.28
N TRP A 101 -17.45 7.76 5.17
CA TRP A 101 -17.22 6.31 5.21
C TRP A 101 -15.85 5.93 5.76
N LEU A 102 -14.80 6.66 5.38
CA LEU A 102 -13.46 6.40 5.92
C LEU A 102 -13.41 6.60 7.43
N ARG A 103 -14.01 7.69 7.93
CA ARG A 103 -14.12 7.94 9.38
C ARG A 103 -14.92 6.85 10.08
N GLU A 104 -16.08 6.47 9.55
CA GLU A 104 -16.94 5.41 10.12
C GLU A 104 -16.19 4.08 10.22
N VAL A 105 -15.41 3.71 9.20
CA VAL A 105 -14.59 2.49 9.26
C VAL A 105 -13.46 2.60 10.30
N LEU A 106 -12.81 3.76 10.44
CA LEU A 106 -11.79 3.96 11.48
C LEU A 106 -12.40 3.79 12.89
N VAL A 107 -13.54 4.43 13.15
CA VAL A 107 -14.25 4.31 14.43
C VAL A 107 -14.68 2.86 14.69
N SER A 108 -15.20 2.18 13.67
CA SER A 108 -15.60 0.76 13.78
C SER A 108 -14.41 -0.17 14.05
N ALA A 109 -13.19 0.24 13.66
CA ALA A 109 -11.95 -0.48 13.95
C ALA A 109 -11.35 -0.11 15.33
N GLY A 110 -12.08 0.62 16.17
CA GLY A 110 -11.61 1.05 17.49
C GLY A 110 -10.62 2.22 17.45
N ILE A 111 -10.44 2.87 16.30
CA ILE A 111 -9.60 4.06 16.19
C ILE A 111 -10.41 5.27 16.61
N GLU A 112 -9.84 6.08 17.50
CA GLU A 112 -10.51 7.24 18.06
C GLU A 112 -10.98 8.24 17.00
N ASP A 113 -12.12 8.87 17.26
CA ASP A 113 -12.79 9.75 16.31
C ASP A 113 -11.98 11.02 15.97
N ARG A 114 -10.95 11.36 16.74
CA ARG A 114 -10.03 12.46 16.39
C ARG A 114 -9.33 12.21 15.04
N PHE A 115 -9.19 10.96 14.61
CA PHE A 115 -8.63 10.61 13.32
C PHE A 115 -9.70 10.66 12.22
N LYS A 116 -9.53 11.57 11.26
CA LYS A 116 -10.46 11.77 10.13
C LYS A 116 -9.95 11.09 8.87
N ALA A 117 -10.70 11.20 7.77
CA ALA A 117 -10.37 10.58 6.48
C ALA A 117 -8.94 10.88 5.96
N HIS A 118 -8.41 12.08 6.23
CA HIS A 118 -7.05 12.42 5.82
C HIS A 118 -5.97 11.64 6.59
N SER A 119 -6.29 11.14 7.79
CA SER A 119 -5.36 10.37 8.62
C SER A 119 -4.97 9.06 7.96
N THR A 120 -5.88 8.45 7.19
CA THR A 120 -5.61 7.24 6.39
C THR A 120 -4.45 7.46 5.42
N ARG A 121 -4.39 8.63 4.77
CA ARG A 121 -3.30 8.98 3.84
C ARG A 121 -1.97 9.07 4.56
N ALA A 122 -1.91 9.77 5.70
CA ALA A 122 -0.68 9.92 6.50
C ALA A 122 -0.21 8.59 7.10
N ALA A 123 -1.15 7.77 7.59
CA ALA A 123 -0.87 6.45 8.16
C ALA A 123 -0.31 5.50 7.09
N SER A 124 -0.97 5.43 5.92
CA SER A 124 -0.52 4.61 4.79
C SER A 124 0.90 4.99 4.33
N THR A 125 1.16 6.27 4.08
CA THR A 125 2.49 6.71 3.61
C THR A 125 3.57 6.53 4.67
N THR A 126 3.25 6.77 5.95
CA THR A 126 4.17 6.51 7.07
C THR A 126 4.48 5.01 7.21
N ALA A 127 3.48 4.14 7.09
CA ALA A 127 3.67 2.69 7.15
C ALA A 127 4.57 2.22 6.00
N SER A 128 4.33 2.67 4.77
CA SER A 128 5.20 2.38 3.62
C SER A 128 6.64 2.84 3.85
N ARG A 129 6.85 4.02 4.44
CA ARG A 129 8.19 4.51 4.76
C ARG A 129 8.91 3.61 5.77
N LYS A 130 8.21 3.17 6.82
CA LYS A 130 8.73 2.23 7.81
C LYS A 130 9.08 0.87 7.22
N GLN A 131 8.41 0.47 6.14
CA GLN A 131 8.73 -0.74 5.37
C GLN A 131 9.85 -0.52 4.32
N GLY A 132 10.55 0.61 4.37
CA GLY A 132 11.72 0.89 3.54
C GLY A 132 11.41 1.55 2.20
N LEU A 133 10.16 1.90 1.89
CA LEU A 133 9.84 2.60 0.65
C LEU A 133 10.51 3.99 0.63
N SER A 134 11.07 4.38 -0.52
CA SER A 134 11.75 5.66 -0.65
C SER A 134 10.76 6.82 -0.59
N SER A 135 11.18 7.96 -0.06
CA SER A 135 10.38 9.19 -0.07
C SER A 135 9.89 9.55 -1.46
N LYS A 136 10.75 9.42 -2.48
CA LYS A 136 10.39 9.68 -3.88
C LYS A 136 9.23 8.79 -4.36
N ALA A 137 9.27 7.49 -4.07
CA ALA A 137 8.20 6.56 -4.44
C ALA A 137 6.88 6.88 -3.71
N ILE A 138 6.96 7.25 -2.43
CA ILE A 138 5.80 7.69 -1.64
C ILE A 138 5.20 8.98 -2.21
N MET A 139 6.06 9.96 -2.55
CA MET A 139 5.65 11.22 -3.14
C MET A 139 4.94 11.00 -4.48
N GLU A 140 5.49 10.14 -5.35
CA GLU A 140 4.83 9.76 -6.60
C GLU A 140 3.49 9.06 -6.37
N ALA A 141 3.43 8.05 -5.49
CA ALA A 141 2.20 7.34 -5.16
C ALA A 141 1.11 8.25 -4.58
N ALA A 142 1.49 9.34 -3.92
CA ALA A 142 0.58 10.33 -3.34
C ALA A 142 0.27 11.52 -4.27
N ASN A 143 0.80 11.55 -5.50
CA ASN A 143 0.72 12.71 -6.41
C ASN A 143 1.28 14.01 -5.78
N TRP A 144 2.39 13.92 -5.04
CA TRP A 144 3.16 15.08 -4.61
C TRP A 144 4.32 15.35 -5.57
N ALA A 145 4.86 16.58 -5.52
CA ALA A 145 6.01 16.94 -6.35
C ALA A 145 7.21 16.05 -6.01
N PRO A 146 7.84 15.38 -6.99
CA PRO A 146 8.83 14.33 -6.73
C PRO A 146 10.09 14.82 -6.00
N ASN A 147 10.42 16.11 -6.14
CA ASN A 147 11.56 16.76 -5.46
C ASN A 147 11.12 17.63 -4.28
N GLY A 148 9.88 17.49 -3.81
CA GLY A 148 9.35 18.22 -2.67
C GLY A 148 9.66 17.56 -1.33
N SER A 149 9.28 18.24 -0.24
CA SER A 149 9.38 17.74 1.14
C SER A 149 8.01 17.62 1.83
N THR A 150 6.93 17.55 1.04
CA THR A 150 5.55 17.55 1.55
C THR A 150 5.28 16.35 2.45
N PHE A 151 5.79 15.18 2.07
CA PHE A 151 5.63 13.97 2.87
C PHE A 151 6.32 14.13 4.23
N GLU A 152 7.59 14.48 4.24
CA GLU A 152 8.43 14.61 5.43
C GLU A 152 7.88 15.66 6.39
N LYS A 153 7.49 16.83 5.87
CA LYS A 153 7.06 17.96 6.69
C LYS A 153 5.67 17.77 7.31
N PHE A 154 4.73 17.19 6.55
CA PHE A 154 3.31 17.23 6.93
C PHE A 154 2.68 15.87 7.21
N TYR A 155 3.19 14.79 6.62
CA TYR A 155 2.52 13.49 6.63
C TYR A 155 3.30 12.39 7.36
N TYR A 156 4.63 12.45 7.37
CA TYR A 156 5.44 11.46 8.07
C TYR A 156 5.24 11.60 9.59
N LYS A 157 4.69 10.54 10.21
CA LYS A 157 4.47 10.45 11.66
C LYS A 157 5.29 9.33 12.30
N GLY A 158 6.47 9.03 11.73
CA GLY A 158 7.40 8.09 12.36
C GLY A 158 8.03 8.68 13.62
N SER A 159 8.37 7.82 14.58
CA SER A 159 9.30 8.19 15.65
C SER A 159 10.63 8.59 15.04
N GLN A 160 11.32 9.56 15.63
CA GLN A 160 12.72 9.85 15.30
C GLN A 160 13.51 8.56 15.54
N GLU A 161 13.87 7.85 14.48
CA GLU A 161 14.80 6.73 14.59
C GLU A 161 16.12 7.34 15.05
N ASN A 162 16.64 6.89 16.19
CA ASN A 162 17.97 7.30 16.61
C ASN A 162 18.95 6.88 15.50
N PHE A 163 19.59 7.85 14.86
CA PHE A 163 20.55 7.62 13.78
C PHE A 163 21.62 6.59 14.18
N GLN A 164 22.05 6.63 15.44
CA GLN A 164 22.99 5.65 15.97
C GLN A 164 22.41 4.22 15.94
N ASN A 165 21.14 4.05 16.30
CA ASN A 165 20.51 2.72 16.29
C ASN A 165 20.39 2.15 14.88
N SER A 166 20.11 2.97 13.85
CA SER A 166 20.00 2.46 12.48
C SER A 166 21.35 2.01 11.89
N VAL A 167 22.43 2.72 12.23
CA VAL A 167 23.80 2.33 11.87
C VAL A 167 24.21 1.04 12.60
N LEU A 168 23.97 0.97 13.92
CA LEU A 168 24.40 -0.15 14.76
C LEU A 168 23.52 -1.40 14.63
N SER A 169 22.22 -1.28 14.32
CA SER A 169 21.36 -2.45 14.08
C SER A 169 21.69 -3.14 12.75
N SER A 170 22.15 -2.37 11.77
CA SER A 170 22.51 -2.88 10.43
C SER A 170 23.74 -3.78 10.48
N THR A 171 24.71 -3.50 11.36
CA THR A 171 25.90 -4.35 11.56
C THR A 171 25.57 -5.66 12.28
N ARG A 172 24.64 -5.63 13.25
CA ARG A 172 24.19 -6.81 14.00
C ARG A 172 23.52 -7.86 13.11
N ASN A 173 22.70 -7.45 12.14
CA ASN A 173 22.04 -8.37 11.22
C ASN A 173 23.03 -9.05 10.25
N HIS A 174 24.10 -8.35 9.84
CA HIS A 174 25.17 -8.92 9.02
C HIS A 174 25.98 -9.99 9.77
N ALA A 175 26.31 -9.74 11.04
CA ALA A 175 27.04 -10.71 11.88
C ALA A 175 26.24 -12.01 12.09
N THR A 176 24.92 -11.92 12.26
CA THR A 176 24.06 -13.11 12.43
C THR A 176 23.87 -13.93 11.15
N SER A 177 23.99 -13.30 9.98
CA SER A 177 23.88 -13.98 8.67
C SER A 177 25.17 -14.73 8.31
N SER A 178 26.34 -14.18 8.65
CA SER A 178 27.62 -14.90 8.52
C SER A 178 27.71 -16.09 9.47
N LYS A 179 27.30 -15.94 10.74
CA LYS A 179 27.40 -17.01 11.74
C LYS A 179 26.51 -18.23 11.40
N ARG A 180 25.32 -18.01 10.84
CA ARG A 180 24.45 -19.11 10.34
C ARG A 180 25.00 -19.82 9.11
N LYS A 181 25.82 -19.15 8.29
CA LYS A 181 26.48 -19.78 7.13
C LYS A 181 27.68 -20.64 7.56
N GLU A 182 28.42 -20.25 8.60
CA GLU A 182 29.52 -21.05 9.16
C GLU A 182 29.02 -22.28 9.94
N GLU A 183 27.99 -22.14 10.79
CA GLU A 183 27.43 -23.31 11.51
C GLU A 183 26.74 -24.31 10.56
N GLY A 184 26.21 -23.83 9.42
CA GLY A 184 25.63 -24.67 8.37
C GLY A 184 26.65 -25.45 7.54
N SER A 185 27.89 -24.98 7.42
CA SER A 185 28.96 -25.67 6.68
C SER A 185 29.70 -26.70 7.54
N GLU A 186 29.90 -26.43 8.84
CA GLU A 186 30.50 -27.40 9.78
C GLU A 186 29.61 -28.63 10.00
N SER A 187 28.28 -28.47 10.03
CA SER A 187 27.36 -29.60 10.19
C SER A 187 27.31 -30.54 8.97
N LYS A 188 27.67 -30.05 7.78
CA LYS A 188 27.76 -30.86 6.56
C LYS A 188 29.08 -31.63 6.47
N HIS A 189 30.18 -31.05 6.96
CA HIS A 189 31.48 -31.74 6.96
C HIS A 189 31.53 -32.90 7.98
N SER A 190 30.91 -32.73 9.16
CA SER A 190 30.87 -33.78 10.20
C SER A 190 30.01 -35.01 9.82
N LYS A 191 28.95 -34.83 9.01
CA LYS A 191 28.09 -35.94 8.56
C LYS A 191 28.71 -36.77 7.42
N ASP A 192 29.60 -36.19 6.62
CA ASP A 192 30.25 -36.90 5.52
C ASP A 192 31.43 -37.77 6.00
N SER A 193 32.18 -37.30 7.01
CA SER A 193 33.25 -38.08 7.64
C SER A 193 32.74 -39.31 8.41
N ARG A 194 31.50 -39.30 8.91
CA ARG A 194 30.87 -40.47 9.57
C ARG A 194 30.35 -41.52 8.58
N LYS A 195 29.96 -41.15 7.35
CA LYS A 195 29.53 -42.11 6.33
C LYS A 195 30.70 -42.86 5.67
N LYS A 196 31.90 -42.26 5.61
CA LYS A 196 33.09 -42.90 5.00
C LYS A 196 33.75 -43.97 5.89
N LYS A 197 33.59 -43.92 7.22
CA LYS A 197 34.16 -44.92 8.14
C LYS A 197 33.34 -46.21 8.32
N LEU A 198 32.13 -46.31 7.77
CA LEU A 198 31.27 -47.50 7.88
C LEU A 198 31.33 -48.44 6.66
N ARG A 199 32.18 -48.16 5.66
CA ARG A 199 32.26 -48.93 4.41
C ARG A 199 33.53 -49.77 4.24
N HIS A 200 34.40 -49.89 5.25
CA HIS A 200 35.67 -50.66 5.18
C HIS A 200 35.82 -51.70 6.29
N GLY A 201 34.71 -52.21 6.84
CA GLY A 201 34.76 -53.25 7.86
C GLY A 201 33.57 -54.18 7.79
N LYS A 202 33.55 -55.03 6.77
CA LYS A 202 32.90 -56.36 6.80
C LYS A 202 33.53 -57.21 5.70
N LYS A 203 34.30 -58.19 6.16
CA LYS A 203 34.64 -59.40 5.40
C LYS A 203 33.37 -60.14 5.01
#